data_AF-A0A428VUY9-F1
#
_entry.id   AF-A0A428VUY9-F1
#
_cell.length_a   1.000
_cell.length_b   1.000
_cell.length_c   1.000
_cell.angle_alpha   90.00
_cell.angle_beta   90.00
_cell.angle_gamma   90.00
#
_symmetry.space_group_name_H-M   'P 1'
#
loop_
_entity.id
_entity.type
_entity.pdbx_description
1 polymer ?
#
loop_
_entity_poly.entity_id
_entity_poly.type
_entity_poly.pdbx_seq_one_letter_code
_entity_poly.pdbx_strand_id
1 'polypeptide(L)'
;WVHGDFHPLNLLYRGTEPAAIVDWDRLSVQPRAEEAVRAAAIFFVRPRGPLALPEVRSYARGYRRASGADPAELAAAVHRVWWERLNDFWMLRWRYELRDPRADAQFPAAAALAVWWTEHYDAVRDAFTA
;
A
#
# COMPACT_ATOMS: atom_id res chain seq x y z
N TRP A 1 6.83 7.65 -13.88
CA TRP A 1 7.39 8.06 -12.58
C TRP A 1 6.38 7.72 -11.49
N VAL A 2 6.85 7.24 -10.35
CA VAL A 2 6.09 7.00 -9.12
C VAL A 2 6.75 7.76 -7.99
N HIS A 3 5.99 8.17 -6.98
CA HIS A 3 6.50 8.85 -5.80
C HIS A 3 7.50 7.98 -5.02
N GLY A 4 7.24 6.68 -4.93
CA GLY A 4 8.11 5.70 -4.26
C GLY A 4 7.93 5.61 -2.73
N ASP A 5 7.11 6.50 -2.16
CA ASP A 5 6.74 6.50 -0.73
C ASP A 5 5.37 7.17 -0.47
N PHE A 6 4.39 6.88 -1.33
CA PHE A 6 3.09 7.53 -1.24
C PHE A 6 2.24 6.96 -0.09
N HIS A 7 2.06 7.75 0.96
CA HIS A 7 1.32 7.38 2.17
C HIS A 7 0.74 8.61 2.90
N PRO A 8 -0.16 8.45 3.90
CA PRO A 8 -0.83 9.58 4.56
C PRO A 8 0.10 10.68 5.12
N LEU A 9 1.28 10.32 5.62
CA LEU A 9 2.22 11.32 6.18
C LEU A 9 2.89 12.19 5.11
N ASN A 10 2.79 11.80 3.83
CA ASN A 10 3.33 12.52 2.67
C ASN A 10 2.23 13.26 1.90
N LEU A 11 1.02 13.36 2.48
CA LEU A 11 -0.10 14.13 1.96
C LEU A 11 -0.44 15.29 2.89
N LEU A 12 -0.47 16.50 2.32
CA LEU A 12 -1.00 17.67 3.00
C LEU A 12 -2.45 17.88 2.58
N TYR A 13 -3.31 18.19 3.55
CA TYR A 13 -4.74 18.41 3.33
C TYR A 13 -5.13 19.87 3.60
N ARG A 14 -6.09 20.37 2.82
CA ARG A 14 -6.84 21.59 3.13
C ARG A 14 -8.28 21.18 3.43
N GLY A 15 -8.59 21.04 4.72
CA GLY A 15 -9.85 20.40 5.14
C GLY A 15 -9.82 18.92 4.78
N THR A 16 -10.80 18.45 4.00
CA THR A 16 -10.86 17.06 3.51
C THR A 16 -10.20 16.86 2.15
N GLU A 17 -9.79 17.94 1.48
CA GLU A 17 -9.22 17.88 0.14
C GLU A 17 -7.69 17.74 0.19
N PRO A 18 -7.10 16.79 -0.57
CA PRO A 18 -5.64 16.72 -0.72
C PRO A 18 -5.14 17.97 -1.45
N ALA A 19 -4.20 18.68 -0.82
CA ALA A 19 -3.66 19.95 -1.30
C ALA A 19 -2.25 19.80 -1.91
N ALA A 20 -1.43 18.89 -1.39
CA ALA A 20 -0.09 18.64 -1.92
C ALA A 20 0.41 17.23 -1.57
N ILE A 21 1.31 16.72 -2.42
CA ILE A 21 2.13 15.53 -2.17
C ILE A 21 3.55 16.03 -1.93
N VAL A 22 4.18 15.60 -0.84
CA VAL A 22 5.51 16.03 -0.39
C VAL A 22 6.44 14.83 -0.20
N ASP A 23 7.74 15.06 -0.01
CA ASP A 23 8.77 14.02 0.17
C ASP A 23 9.02 13.16 -1.10
N TRP A 24 9.51 13.84 -2.15
CA TRP A 24 9.77 13.24 -3.46
C TRP A 24 11.14 12.53 -3.56
N ASP A 25 11.82 12.29 -2.44
CA ASP A 25 13.21 11.76 -2.43
C ASP A 25 13.31 10.32 -2.96
N ARG A 26 12.18 9.60 -3.08
CA ARG A 26 12.09 8.25 -3.65
C ARG A 26 11.53 8.19 -5.08
N LEU A 27 11.40 9.33 -5.74
CA LEU A 27 10.91 9.43 -7.12
C LEU A 27 11.72 8.53 -8.04
N SER A 28 11.04 7.64 -8.75
CA SER A 28 11.69 6.71 -9.67
C SER A 28 10.77 6.24 -10.80
N VAL A 29 11.35 5.60 -11.81
CA VAL A 29 10.59 4.95 -12.89
C VAL A 29 10.29 3.51 -12.46
N GLN A 30 9.06 3.25 -12.03
CA GLN A 30 8.55 1.93 -11.66
C GLN A 30 7.12 1.74 -12.18
N PRO A 31 6.57 0.51 -12.19
CA PRO A 31 5.19 0.27 -12.58
C PRO A 31 4.21 0.98 -11.64
N ARG A 32 3.42 1.90 -12.20
CA ARG A 32 2.50 2.79 -11.46
C ARG A 32 1.47 2.04 -10.60
N ALA A 33 0.97 0.89 -11.08
CA ALA A 33 -0.02 0.10 -10.38
C ALA A 33 0.49 -0.43 -9.03
N GLU A 34 1.80 -0.61 -8.90
CA GLU A 34 2.44 -1.07 -7.67
C GLU A 34 2.38 -0.04 -6.57
N GLU A 35 2.60 1.22 -6.91
CA GLU A 35 2.45 2.33 -5.98
C GLU A 35 1.00 2.42 -5.49
N ALA A 36 0.03 2.25 -6.39
CA ALA A 36 -1.38 2.26 -6.00
C ALA A 36 -1.73 1.14 -5.00
N VAL A 37 -1.25 -0.07 -5.25
CA VAL A 37 -1.47 -1.22 -4.36
C VAL A 37 -0.74 -1.04 -3.02
N ARG A 38 0.52 -0.57 -3.04
CA ARG A 38 1.30 -0.30 -1.82
C ARG A 38 0.65 0.78 -0.98
N ALA A 39 0.19 1.87 -1.61
CA ALA A 39 -0.53 2.94 -0.95
C ALA A 39 -1.82 2.43 -0.30
N ALA A 40 -2.66 1.71 -1.04
CA ALA A 40 -3.89 1.14 -0.49
C ALA A 40 -3.64 0.24 0.73
N ALA A 41 -2.54 -0.51 0.75
CA ALA A 41 -2.13 -1.32 1.88
C ALA A 41 -1.66 -0.52 3.12
N ILE A 42 -1.45 0.79 2.98
CA ILE A 42 -1.14 1.71 4.09
C ILE A 42 -2.39 2.52 4.48
N PHE A 43 -3.13 3.06 3.51
CA PHE A 43 -4.34 3.86 3.77
C PHE A 43 -5.48 3.03 4.40
N PHE A 44 -5.65 1.78 3.98
CA PHE A 44 -6.86 1.00 4.26
C PHE A 44 -6.60 -0.24 5.12
N VAL A 45 -5.40 -0.41 5.65
CA VAL A 45 -5.11 -1.48 6.62
C VAL A 45 -5.74 -1.13 7.97
N ARG A 46 -6.47 -2.09 8.55
CA ARG A 46 -7.06 -1.96 9.89
C ARG A 46 -6.03 -2.38 10.95
N PRO A 47 -6.17 -1.97 12.23
CA PRO A 47 -5.17 -2.26 13.28
C PRO A 47 -4.80 -3.74 13.47
N ARG A 48 -5.64 -4.67 13.01
CA ARG A 48 -5.42 -6.13 13.10
C ARG A 48 -4.97 -6.77 11.80
N GLY A 49 -4.67 -6.00 10.74
CA GLY A 49 -4.20 -6.51 9.46
C GLY A 49 -5.20 -6.52 8.29
N PRO A 50 -6.52 -6.72 8.46
CA PRO A 50 -7.42 -6.74 7.30
C PRO A 50 -7.42 -5.44 6.50
N LEU A 51 -7.47 -5.54 5.17
CA LEU A 51 -7.76 -4.40 4.32
C LEU A 51 -9.25 -4.08 4.33
N ALA A 52 -9.58 -2.80 4.36
CA ALA A 52 -10.94 -2.31 4.15
C ALA A 52 -11.30 -2.41 2.65
N LEU A 53 -11.70 -3.62 2.21
CA LEU A 53 -11.93 -3.93 0.79
C LEU A 53 -12.94 -3.03 0.06
N PRO A 54 -14.05 -2.57 0.67
CA PRO A 54 -14.95 -1.60 0.01
C PRO A 54 -14.26 -0.27 -0.36
N GLU A 55 -13.42 0.23 0.53
CA GLU A 55 -12.65 1.46 0.36
C GLU A 55 -11.53 1.24 -0.67
N VAL A 56 -10.82 0.11 -0.60
CA VAL A 56 -9.83 -0.31 -1.61
C VAL A 56 -10.46 -0.36 -3.00
N ARG A 57 -11.69 -0.90 -3.11
CA ARG A 57 -12.40 -0.98 -4.39
C ARG A 57 -12.76 0.40 -4.94
N SER A 58 -13.21 1.30 -4.08
CA SER A 58 -13.50 2.68 -4.47
C SER A 58 -12.23 3.42 -4.92
N TYR A 59 -11.14 3.25 -4.17
CA TYR A 59 -9.82 3.77 -4.50
C TYR A 59 -9.30 3.24 -5.85
N ALA A 60 -9.32 1.92 -6.05
CA ALA A 60 -8.83 1.29 -7.27
C ALA A 60 -9.62 1.73 -8.51
N ARG A 61 -10.96 1.85 -8.40
CA ARG A 61 -11.79 2.40 -9.48
C ARG A 61 -11.42 3.84 -9.83
N GLY A 62 -11.22 4.69 -8.81
CA GLY A 62 -10.75 6.06 -9.01
C GLY A 62 -9.39 6.10 -9.70
N TYR A 63 -8.45 5.29 -9.23
CA TYR A 63 -7.10 5.18 -9.79
C TYR A 63 -7.13 4.74 -11.26
N ARG A 64 -7.86 3.68 -11.61
CA ARG A 64 -7.99 3.20 -13.00
C ARG A 64 -8.58 4.29 -13.89
N ARG A 65 -9.64 4.97 -13.43
CA ARG A 65 -10.28 6.06 -14.18
C ARG A 65 -9.33 7.24 -14.45
N ALA A 66 -8.49 7.60 -13.47
CA ALA A 66 -7.57 8.74 -13.59
C ALA A 66 -6.31 8.40 -14.41
N SER A 67 -5.80 7.17 -14.29
CA SER A 67 -4.52 6.78 -14.90
C SER A 67 -4.65 6.00 -16.22
N GLY A 68 -5.82 5.44 -16.51
CA GLY A 68 -6.00 4.48 -17.60
C GLY A 68 -5.34 3.12 -17.34
N ALA A 69 -5.01 2.78 -16.09
CA ALA A 69 -4.50 1.47 -15.72
C ALA A 69 -5.55 0.37 -15.94
N ASP A 70 -5.14 -0.69 -16.63
CA ASP A 70 -5.99 -1.85 -16.93
C ASP A 70 -6.11 -2.77 -15.69
N PRO A 71 -7.24 -3.49 -15.50
CA PRO A 71 -7.36 -4.47 -14.42
C PRO A 71 -6.24 -5.53 -14.39
N ALA A 72 -5.70 -5.97 -15.54
CA ALA A 72 -4.59 -6.93 -15.55
C ALA A 72 -3.30 -6.32 -14.96
N GLU A 73 -3.04 -5.03 -15.22
CA GLU A 73 -1.92 -4.28 -14.65
C GLU A 73 -2.01 -4.26 -13.10
N LEU A 74 -3.20 -3.98 -12.57
CA LEU A 74 -3.45 -4.00 -11.13
C LEU A 74 -3.41 -5.41 -10.53
N ALA A 75 -3.89 -6.43 -11.23
CA ALA A 75 -3.81 -7.81 -10.77
C ALA A 75 -2.35 -8.27 -10.61
N ALA A 76 -1.48 -7.92 -11.57
CA ALA A 76 -0.04 -8.19 -11.49
C ALA A 76 0.60 -7.42 -10.32
N ALA A 77 0.24 -6.15 -10.13
CA ALA A 77 0.71 -5.34 -9.01
C ALA A 77 0.28 -5.90 -7.65
N VAL A 78 -0.96 -6.40 -7.52
CA VAL A 78 -1.46 -7.08 -6.30
C VAL A 78 -0.59 -8.27 -5.96
N HIS A 79 -0.32 -9.14 -6.94
CA HIS A 79 0.52 -10.32 -6.73
C HIS A 79 1.93 -9.93 -6.26
N ARG A 80 2.54 -8.96 -6.94
CA ARG A 80 3.91 -8.56 -6.67
C ARG A 80 4.06 -7.85 -5.33
N VAL A 81 3.14 -6.94 -4.95
CA VAL A 81 3.17 -6.29 -3.63
C VAL A 81 2.89 -7.28 -2.51
N TRP A 82 1.98 -8.25 -2.72
CA TRP A 82 1.79 -9.34 -1.76
C TRP A 82 3.10 -10.10 -1.52
N TRP A 83 3.80 -10.47 -2.60
CA TRP A 83 5.10 -11.14 -2.50
C TRP A 83 6.16 -10.29 -1.78
N GLU A 84 6.27 -9.00 -2.11
CA GLU A 84 7.19 -8.09 -1.42
C GLU A 84 6.94 -8.05 0.08
N ARG A 85 5.67 -7.98 0.50
CA ARG A 85 5.31 -7.89 1.93
C ARG A 85 5.64 -9.16 2.70
N LEU A 86 5.58 -10.33 2.07
CA LEU A 86 6.04 -11.58 2.68
C LEU A 86 7.56 -11.60 2.93
N ASN A 87 8.32 -10.78 2.19
CA ASN A 87 9.77 -10.69 2.24
C ASN A 87 10.27 -9.38 2.87
N ASP A 88 9.37 -8.58 3.44
CA ASP A 88 9.70 -7.26 3.95
C ASP A 88 10.00 -7.29 5.45
N PHE A 89 11.29 -7.34 5.76
CA PHE A 89 11.80 -7.43 7.13
C PHE A 89 12.34 -6.10 7.65
N TRP A 90 12.04 -4.95 7.02
CA TRP A 90 12.64 -3.67 7.43
C TRP A 90 12.36 -3.32 8.90
N MET A 91 11.15 -3.59 9.40
CA MET A 91 10.79 -3.31 10.81
C MET A 91 11.59 -4.19 11.78
N LEU A 92 11.83 -5.45 11.40
CA LEU A 92 12.66 -6.37 12.20
C LEU A 92 14.13 -5.91 12.20
N ARG A 93 14.66 -5.49 11.04
CA ARG A 93 16.02 -4.92 10.95
C ARG A 93 16.15 -3.66 11.82
N TRP A 94 15.17 -2.75 11.76
CA TRP A 94 15.16 -1.56 12.62
C TRP A 94 15.19 -1.94 14.10
N ARG A 95 14.31 -2.84 14.53
CA ARG A 95 14.21 -3.23 15.93
C ARG A 95 15.45 -3.97 16.45
N TYR A 96 15.94 -4.94 15.69
CA TYR A 96 16.93 -5.91 16.15
C TYR A 96 18.36 -5.56 15.75
N GLU A 97 18.57 -5.02 14.55
CA GLU A 97 19.91 -4.65 14.06
C GLU A 97 20.24 -3.19 14.43
N LEU A 98 19.33 -2.25 14.14
CA LEU A 98 19.55 -0.81 14.37
C LEU A 98 19.18 -0.35 15.80
N ARG A 99 18.52 -1.21 16.58
CA ARG A 99 18.02 -0.90 17.94
C ARG A 99 17.10 0.32 17.97
N ASP A 100 16.33 0.51 16.92
CA ASP A 100 15.42 1.64 16.74
C ASP A 100 13.94 1.19 16.87
N PRO A 101 13.20 1.68 17.90
CA PRO A 101 11.83 1.25 18.16
C PRO A 101 10.77 2.08 17.44
N ARG A 102 11.13 3.06 16.59
CA ARG A 102 10.16 3.98 15.95
C ARG A 102 9.14 3.25 15.06
N ALA A 103 9.45 2.03 14.63
CA ALA A 103 8.61 1.20 13.78
C ALA A 103 7.76 0.15 14.55
N ASP A 104 7.92 0.06 15.88
CA ASP A 104 7.35 -1.05 16.65
C ASP A 104 5.82 -1.03 16.65
N ALA A 105 5.21 0.16 16.66
CA ALA A 105 3.76 0.31 16.67
C ALA A 105 3.10 -0.13 15.34
N GLN A 106 3.83 -0.09 14.23
CA GLN A 106 3.35 -0.47 12.90
C GLN A 106 3.43 -1.99 12.66
N PHE A 107 4.34 -2.69 13.35
CA PHE A 107 4.63 -4.10 13.10
C PHE A 107 3.41 -5.03 13.26
N PRO A 108 2.57 -4.93 14.31
CA PRO A 108 1.44 -5.85 14.48
C PRO A 108 0.47 -5.85 13.28
N ALA A 109 0.12 -4.66 12.78
CA ALA A 109 -0.78 -4.53 11.64
C ALA A 109 -0.11 -5.01 10.34
N ALA A 110 1.17 -4.70 10.14
CA ALA A 110 1.92 -5.13 8.96
C ALA A 110 2.08 -6.66 8.87
N ALA A 111 2.43 -7.30 9.99
CA ALA A 111 2.58 -8.75 10.07
C ALA A 111 1.24 -9.47 9.90
N ALA A 112 0.18 -8.99 10.57
CA ALA A 112 -1.14 -9.59 10.44
C ALA A 112 -1.73 -9.41 9.03
N LEU A 113 -1.45 -8.28 8.35
CA LEU A 113 -1.84 -8.08 6.96
C LEU A 113 -1.19 -9.11 6.02
N ALA A 114 0.07 -9.50 6.23
CA ALA A 114 0.72 -10.50 5.39
C ALA A 114 0.01 -11.87 5.46
N VAL A 115 -0.39 -12.29 6.66
CA VAL A 115 -1.17 -13.52 6.88
C VAL A 115 -2.56 -13.38 6.27
N TRP A 116 -3.29 -12.33 6.63
CA TRP A 116 -4.67 -12.12 6.19
C TRP A 116 -4.77 -11.97 4.67
N TRP A 117 -3.87 -11.23 4.03
CA TRP A 117 -3.85 -11.07 2.57
C TRP A 117 -3.65 -12.44 1.91
N THR A 118 -2.76 -13.27 2.43
CA THR A 118 -2.55 -14.63 1.89
C THR A 118 -3.83 -15.47 1.94
N GLU A 119 -4.59 -15.40 3.02
CA GLU A 119 -5.88 -16.09 3.16
C GLU A 119 -7.00 -15.50 2.29
N HIS A 120 -6.91 -14.21 1.95
CA HIS A 120 -7.94 -13.46 1.23
C HIS A 120 -7.46 -12.99 -0.15
N TYR A 121 -6.47 -13.69 -0.74
CA TYR A 121 -5.75 -13.24 -1.92
C TYR A 121 -6.69 -12.88 -3.09
N ASP A 122 -7.64 -13.77 -3.40
CA ASP A 122 -8.60 -13.52 -4.48
C ASP A 122 -9.51 -12.32 -4.18
N ALA A 123 -9.97 -12.17 -2.93
CA ALA A 123 -10.80 -11.03 -2.54
C ALA A 123 -10.04 -9.70 -2.64
N VAL A 124 -8.74 -9.69 -2.32
CA VAL A 124 -7.88 -8.51 -2.50
C VAL A 124 -7.69 -8.23 -3.99
N ARG A 125 -7.34 -9.24 -4.80
CA ARG A 125 -7.22 -9.08 -6.25
C ARG A 125 -8.50 -8.50 -6.84
N ASP A 126 -9.65 -9.08 -6.50
CA ASP A 126 -10.96 -8.64 -7.00
C ASP A 126 -11.30 -7.21 -6.57
N ALA A 127 -10.85 -6.76 -5.40
CA ALA A 127 -11.02 -5.38 -4.97
C ALA A 127 -10.30 -4.39 -5.91
N PHE A 128 -9.14 -4.77 -6.46
CA PHE A 128 -8.39 -3.92 -7.39
C PHE A 128 -8.82 -4.06 -8.85
N THR A 129 -9.49 -5.16 -9.24
CA THR A 129 -9.80 -5.46 -10.65
C THR A 129 -11.25 -5.22 -11.06
N ALA A 130 -12.22 -5.29 -10.14
CA ALA A 130 -13.63 -4.96 -10.44
C ALA A 130 -13.91 -3.45 -10.41
#